data_AF-A0A410PQG5-F1
#
_entry.id   AF-A0A410PQG5-F1
#
_cell.length_a   1.000
_cell.length_b   1.000
_cell.length_c   1.000
_cell.angle_alpha   90.00
_cell.angle_beta   90.00
_cell.angle_gamma   90.00
#
_symmetry.space_group_name_H-M   'P 1'
#
loop_
_entity.id
_entity.type
_entity.pdbx_description
1 polymer ?
#
loop_
_entity_poly.entity_id
_entity_poly.type
_entity_poly.pdbx_seq_one_letter_code
_entity_poly.pdbx_strand_id
1 'polypeptide(L)'
;MEEEKMSELILREKKQLLSKKKKKGFTLVELIAVIAILAILAAIIVPKVTGYTDKADRSKVQADAKTVLTAVQSYNADKGTDEQITKVDDASITKLSSAVAVPTYLKDKSVADLEKIAGGAEADFKVAKKGGIYTVTVTQ
;
A
#
# COMPACT_ATOMS: atom_id res chain seq x y z
N MET A 1 -34.07 72.63 -1.70
CA MET A 1 -34.21 71.71 -2.85
C MET A 1 -32.86 71.43 -3.52
N GLU A 2 -31.99 72.44 -3.68
CA GLU A 2 -30.64 72.26 -4.29
C GLU A 2 -29.62 71.55 -3.36
N GLU A 3 -29.60 71.82 -2.05
CA GLU A 3 -28.61 71.19 -1.14
C GLU A 3 -28.79 69.68 -0.95
N GLU A 4 -30.03 69.19 -1.05
CA GLU A 4 -30.35 67.76 -0.90
C GLU A 4 -29.86 66.97 -2.12
N LYS A 5 -30.01 67.54 -3.32
CA LYS A 5 -29.42 67.00 -4.56
C LYS A 5 -27.90 66.94 -4.48
N MET A 6 -27.28 67.92 -3.82
CA MET A 6 -25.83 67.99 -3.69
C MET A 6 -25.26 66.95 -2.73
N SER A 7 -25.97 66.70 -1.63
CA SER A 7 -25.64 65.64 -0.69
C SER A 7 -25.77 64.24 -1.31
N GLU A 8 -26.84 64.01 -2.09
CA GLU A 8 -27.03 62.78 -2.87
C GLU A 8 -25.91 62.56 -3.91
N LEU A 9 -25.46 63.64 -4.58
CA LEU A 9 -24.37 63.58 -5.55
C LEU A 9 -23.05 63.14 -4.90
N ILE A 10 -22.70 63.77 -3.77
CA ILE A 10 -21.49 63.47 -3.02
C ILE A 10 -21.54 62.03 -2.47
N LEU A 11 -22.71 61.57 -2.04
CA LEU A 11 -22.89 60.20 -1.53
C LEU A 11 -22.71 59.16 -2.64
N ARG A 12 -23.23 59.43 -3.85
CA ARG A 12 -23.03 58.58 -5.04
C ARG A 12 -21.57 58.51 -5.45
N GLU A 13 -20.85 59.63 -5.40
CA GLU A 13 -19.43 59.69 -5.77
C GLU A 13 -18.56 58.90 -4.77
N LYS A 14 -18.81 59.06 -3.46
CA LYS A 14 -18.13 58.26 -2.41
C LYS A 14 -18.43 56.76 -2.53
N LYS A 15 -19.66 56.38 -2.90
CA LYS A 15 -20.06 54.97 -3.08
C LYS A 15 -19.35 54.31 -4.28
N GLN A 16 -19.10 55.07 -5.35
CA GLN A 16 -18.32 54.62 -6.51
C GLN A 16 -16.84 54.38 -6.15
N LEU A 17 -16.26 55.22 -5.29
CA LEU A 17 -14.87 55.10 -4.85
C LEU A 17 -14.65 53.90 -3.90
N LEU A 18 -15.61 53.61 -3.02
CA LEU A 18 -15.52 52.51 -2.05
C LEU A 18 -15.72 51.12 -2.68
N SER A 19 -16.29 51.02 -3.89
CA SER A 19 -16.64 49.74 -4.52
C SER A 19 -15.56 49.15 -5.45
N LYS A 20 -14.44 49.84 -5.67
CA LYS A 20 -13.32 49.32 -6.49
C LYS A 20 -12.35 48.46 -5.67
N LYS A 21 -12.85 47.43 -4.99
CA LYS A 21 -11.97 46.34 -4.54
C LYS A 21 -11.56 45.53 -5.77
N LYS A 22 -10.35 45.78 -6.30
CA LYS A 22 -9.76 44.96 -7.38
C LYS A 22 -9.66 43.52 -6.88
N LYS A 23 -10.54 42.65 -7.35
CA LYS A 23 -10.40 41.20 -7.13
C LYS A 23 -9.16 40.76 -7.89
N LYS A 24 -8.07 40.45 -7.17
CA LYS A 24 -6.91 39.78 -7.75
C LYS A 24 -7.33 38.32 -8.00
N GLY A 25 -7.60 37.98 -9.25
CA GLY A 25 -7.80 36.60 -9.68
C GLY A 25 -6.46 35.95 -10.03
N PHE A 26 -6.41 34.63 -9.94
CA PHE A 26 -5.31 33.83 -10.50
C PHE A 26 -5.22 34.06 -12.01
N THR A 27 -3.99 34.16 -12.52
CA THR A 27 -3.73 34.25 -13.96
C THR A 27 -3.79 32.85 -14.59
N LEU A 28 -4.16 32.78 -15.88
CA LEU A 28 -4.13 31.51 -16.61
C LEU A 28 -2.71 30.92 -16.68
N VAL A 29 -1.70 31.80 -16.73
CA VAL A 29 -0.28 31.39 -16.78
C VAL A 29 0.14 30.68 -15.49
N GLU A 30 -0.29 31.18 -14.33
CA GLU A 30 -0.04 30.51 -13.04
C GLU A 30 -0.67 29.12 -13.00
N LEU A 31 -1.91 28.97 -13.49
CA LEU A 31 -2.58 27.66 -13.51
C LEU A 31 -1.87 26.68 -14.47
N ILE A 32 -1.44 27.16 -15.64
CA ILE A 32 -0.72 26.35 -16.64
C ILE A 32 0.64 25.87 -16.08
N ALA A 33 1.38 26.75 -15.40
CA ALA A 33 2.65 26.38 -14.77
C ALA A 33 2.47 25.29 -13.69
N VAL A 34 1.41 25.37 -12.89
CA VAL A 34 1.12 24.39 -11.83
C VAL A 34 0.79 23.01 -12.42
N ILE A 35 -0.12 22.93 -13.41
CA ILE A 35 -0.46 21.65 -14.03
C ILE A 35 0.72 21.05 -14.79
N ALA A 36 1.60 21.88 -15.36
CA ALA A 36 2.83 21.42 -16.01
C ALA A 36 3.78 20.73 -15.01
N ILE A 37 4.00 21.33 -13.84
CA ILE A 37 4.82 20.71 -12.78
C ILE A 37 4.17 19.43 -12.25
N LEU A 38 2.84 19.42 -12.03
CA LEU A 38 2.11 18.23 -11.60
C LEU A 38 2.22 17.08 -12.61
N ALA A 39 2.18 17.37 -13.91
CA ALA A 39 2.34 16.36 -14.96
C ALA A 39 3.74 15.72 -14.92
N ILE A 40 4.79 16.51 -14.72
CA ILE A 40 6.17 16.01 -14.59
C ILE A 40 6.32 15.13 -13.34
N LEU A 41 5.80 15.57 -12.20
CA LEU A 41 5.86 14.79 -10.95
C LEU A 41 5.08 13.47 -11.07
N ALA A 42 3.88 13.50 -11.64
CA ALA A 42 3.06 12.31 -11.84
C ALA A 42 3.78 11.28 -12.72
N ALA A 43 4.46 11.71 -13.79
CA ALA A 43 5.20 10.82 -14.69
C ALA A 43 6.33 10.04 -13.98
N ILE A 44 6.99 10.64 -12.99
CA ILE A 44 8.09 9.99 -12.24
C ILE A 44 7.57 9.08 -11.13
N ILE A 45 6.44 9.42 -10.50
CA ILE A 45 5.91 8.71 -9.34
C ILE A 45 5.31 7.35 -9.74
N VAL A 46 4.54 7.29 -10.82
CA VAL A 46 3.81 6.07 -11.25
C VAL A 46 4.70 4.82 -11.36
N PRO A 47 5.85 4.81 -12.08
CA PRO A 47 6.66 3.61 -12.21
C PRO A 47 7.41 3.22 -10.92
N LYS A 48 7.62 4.15 -9.99
CA LYS A 48 8.34 3.85 -8.73
C LYS A 48 7.47 3.05 -7.77
N VAL A 49 6.18 3.38 -7.68
CA VAL A 49 5.27 2.74 -6.71
C VAL A 49 5.09 1.25 -6.98
N THR A 50 5.09 0.81 -8.24
CA THR A 50 4.83 -0.59 -8.60
C THR A 50 5.88 -1.55 -8.01
N GLY A 51 7.18 -1.27 -8.17
CA GLY A 51 8.25 -2.16 -7.69
C GLY A 51 8.42 -2.22 -6.16
N TYR A 52 8.10 -1.13 -5.44
CA TYR A 52 8.16 -1.14 -3.96
C TYR A 52 7.12 -2.06 -3.34
N THR A 53 5.96 -2.18 -3.97
CA THR A 53 4.84 -2.98 -3.45
C THR A 53 5.16 -4.48 -3.54
N ASP A 54 5.77 -4.91 -4.66
CA ASP A 54 6.20 -6.30 -4.86
C ASP A 54 7.25 -6.75 -3.84
N LYS A 55 8.25 -5.89 -3.55
CA LYS A 55 9.28 -6.20 -2.56
C LYS A 55 8.70 -6.29 -1.15
N ALA A 56 7.78 -5.38 -0.79
CA ALA A 56 7.10 -5.41 0.50
C ALA A 56 6.24 -6.68 0.64
N ASP A 57 5.50 -7.04 -0.41
CA ASP A 57 4.66 -8.24 -0.46
C ASP A 57 5.51 -9.52 -0.32
N ARG A 58 6.67 -9.59 -0.98
CA ARG A 58 7.62 -10.71 -0.80
C ARG A 58 8.20 -10.78 0.61
N SER A 59 8.60 -9.64 1.16
CA SER A 59 9.15 -9.58 2.52
C SER A 59 8.12 -10.04 3.55
N LYS A 60 6.84 -9.71 3.36
CA LYS A 60 5.74 -10.18 4.21
C LYS A 60 5.60 -11.71 4.15
N VAL A 61 5.48 -12.25 2.95
CA VAL A 61 5.35 -13.71 2.73
C VAL A 61 6.54 -14.47 3.32
N GLN A 62 7.76 -13.94 3.16
CA GLN A 62 8.96 -14.52 3.76
C GLN A 62 8.89 -14.54 5.29
N ALA A 63 8.46 -13.44 5.91
CA ALA A 63 8.34 -13.34 7.37
C ALA A 63 7.30 -14.34 7.90
N ASP A 64 6.15 -14.43 7.26
CA ASP A 64 5.11 -15.38 7.65
C ASP A 64 5.59 -16.83 7.49
N ALA A 65 6.30 -17.13 6.39
CA ALA A 65 6.87 -18.46 6.15
C ALA A 65 7.89 -18.84 7.23
N LYS A 66 8.71 -17.89 7.70
CA LYS A 66 9.63 -18.12 8.84
C LYS A 66 8.87 -18.48 10.11
N THR A 67 7.83 -17.72 10.44
CA THR A 67 7.01 -18.00 11.63
C THR A 67 6.38 -19.38 11.58
N VAL A 68 5.80 -19.76 10.43
CA VAL A 68 5.20 -21.09 10.25
C VAL A 68 6.27 -22.18 10.28
N LEU A 69 7.40 -21.99 9.59
CA LEU A 69 8.51 -22.95 9.56
C LEU A 69 9.06 -23.21 10.96
N THR A 70 9.29 -22.17 11.76
CA THR A 70 9.75 -22.31 13.15
C THR A 70 8.74 -23.10 13.99
N ALA A 71 7.44 -22.86 13.81
CA ALA A 71 6.41 -23.62 14.51
C ALA A 71 6.41 -25.11 14.11
N VAL A 72 6.55 -25.40 12.81
CA VAL A 72 6.66 -26.77 12.30
C VAL A 72 7.91 -27.46 12.83
N GLN A 73 9.06 -26.78 12.80
CA GLN A 73 10.32 -27.31 13.32
C GLN A 73 10.25 -27.60 14.82
N SER A 74 9.62 -26.71 15.60
CA SER A 74 9.40 -26.93 17.04
C SER A 74 8.51 -28.15 17.29
N TYR A 75 7.40 -28.26 16.58
CA TYR A 75 6.50 -29.42 16.70
C TYR A 75 7.22 -30.73 16.36
N ASN A 76 7.95 -30.75 15.24
CA ASN A 76 8.67 -31.94 14.78
C ASN A 76 9.81 -32.32 15.74
N ALA A 77 10.47 -31.34 16.36
CA ALA A 77 11.49 -31.60 17.38
C ALA A 77 10.90 -32.24 18.65
N ASP A 78 9.71 -31.81 19.08
CA ASP A 78 9.05 -32.32 20.28
C ASP A 78 8.45 -33.72 20.09
N LYS A 79 7.94 -34.02 18.90
CA LYS A 79 7.21 -35.27 18.61
C LYS A 79 8.04 -36.37 17.96
N GLY A 80 9.23 -36.05 17.47
CA GLY A 80 10.08 -37.02 16.78
C GLY A 80 9.52 -37.47 15.42
N THR A 81 10.06 -38.57 14.89
CA THR A 81 9.90 -38.95 13.48
C THR A 81 8.49 -39.39 13.09
N ASP A 82 7.71 -39.93 14.03
CA ASP A 82 6.46 -40.63 13.73
C ASP A 82 5.27 -39.69 13.51
N GLU A 83 5.39 -38.43 13.94
CA GLU A 83 4.32 -37.42 13.80
C GLU A 83 4.77 -36.16 13.04
N GLN A 84 5.84 -36.24 12.24
CA GLN A 84 6.37 -35.07 11.55
C GLN A 84 5.35 -34.43 10.60
N ILE A 85 5.18 -33.13 10.76
CA ILE A 85 4.50 -32.29 9.79
C ILE A 85 5.44 -32.15 8.59
N THR A 86 5.03 -32.67 7.44
CA THR A 86 5.74 -32.56 6.16
C THR A 86 5.08 -31.56 5.20
N LYS A 87 3.82 -31.21 5.47
CA LYS A 87 3.00 -30.23 4.74
C LYS A 87 2.09 -29.50 5.71
N VAL A 88 1.82 -28.22 5.44
CA VAL A 88 0.95 -27.38 6.28
C VAL A 88 -0.49 -27.44 5.79
N ASP A 89 -1.15 -28.57 6.01
CA ASP A 89 -2.57 -28.80 5.74
C ASP A 89 -3.48 -28.50 6.95
N ASP A 90 -4.80 -28.63 6.81
CA ASP A 90 -5.77 -28.37 7.89
C ASP A 90 -5.53 -29.20 9.16
N ALA A 91 -5.07 -30.44 9.01
CA ALA A 91 -4.80 -31.33 10.15
C ALA A 91 -3.56 -30.86 10.92
N SER A 92 -2.50 -30.48 10.21
CA SER A 92 -1.28 -29.93 10.80
C SER A 92 -1.47 -28.56 11.43
N ILE A 93 -2.33 -27.70 10.86
CA ILE A 93 -2.66 -26.37 11.42
C ILE A 93 -3.29 -26.51 12.81
N THR A 94 -4.08 -27.57 13.05
CA THR A 94 -4.66 -27.83 14.37
C THR A 94 -3.61 -28.28 15.40
N LYS A 95 -2.51 -28.89 14.92
CA LYS A 95 -1.39 -29.37 15.75
C LYS A 95 -0.39 -28.26 16.06
N LEU A 96 -0.19 -27.36 15.11
CA LEU A 96 0.52 -26.11 15.31
C LEU A 96 -0.32 -25.27 16.28
N SER A 97 0.23 -24.97 17.46
CA SER A 97 -0.52 -24.30 18.54
C SER A 97 -1.35 -23.12 18.05
N SER A 98 -2.49 -22.85 18.70
CA SER A 98 -3.44 -21.78 18.34
C SER A 98 -2.85 -20.35 18.29
N ALA A 99 -1.60 -20.17 18.72
CA ALA A 99 -0.86 -18.92 18.61
C ALA A 99 -0.26 -18.68 17.20
N VAL A 100 -0.17 -19.71 16.35
CA VAL A 100 0.42 -19.62 15.00
C VAL A 100 -0.70 -19.51 13.98
N ALA A 101 -0.97 -18.27 13.55
CA ALA A 101 -1.88 -18.03 12.44
C ALA A 101 -1.18 -18.39 11.11
N VAL A 102 -1.62 -19.46 10.46
CA VAL A 102 -1.13 -19.84 9.13
C VAL A 102 -1.92 -19.08 8.06
N PRO A 103 -1.29 -18.20 7.28
CA PRO A 103 -1.96 -17.51 6.17
C PRO A 103 -2.35 -18.48 5.06
N THR A 104 -3.47 -18.20 4.39
CA THR A 104 -4.04 -19.07 3.32
C THR A 104 -3.06 -19.36 2.19
N TYR A 105 -2.15 -18.45 1.85
CA TYR A 105 -1.15 -18.64 0.80
C TYR A 105 0.01 -19.57 1.17
N LEU A 106 0.16 -19.88 2.45
CA LEU A 106 1.12 -20.88 2.95
C LEU A 106 0.49 -22.24 3.21
N LYS A 107 -0.85 -22.32 3.17
CA LYS A 107 -1.56 -23.59 3.28
C LYS A 107 -1.16 -24.54 2.14
N ASP A 108 -1.10 -25.82 2.48
CA ASP A 108 -0.74 -26.96 1.63
C ASP A 108 0.71 -26.93 1.09
N LYS A 109 1.54 -25.96 1.51
CA LYS A 109 2.98 -25.94 1.19
C LYS A 109 3.71 -27.01 1.99
N SER A 110 4.65 -27.69 1.33
CA SER A 110 5.55 -28.61 2.02
C SER A 110 6.54 -27.87 2.90
N VAL A 111 7.16 -28.56 3.87
CA VAL A 111 8.23 -27.96 4.68
C VAL A 111 9.39 -27.49 3.81
N ALA A 112 9.76 -28.24 2.78
CA ALA A 112 10.79 -27.83 1.82
C ALA A 112 10.41 -26.55 1.06
N ASP A 113 9.13 -26.39 0.70
CA ASP A 113 8.63 -25.15 0.10
C ASP A 113 8.72 -23.98 1.07
N LEU A 114 8.38 -24.18 2.34
CA LEU A 114 8.48 -23.16 3.38
C LEU A 114 9.93 -22.75 3.64
N GLU A 115 10.88 -23.68 3.60
CA GLU A 115 12.31 -23.39 3.69
C GLU A 115 12.79 -22.51 2.55
N LYS A 116 12.41 -22.84 1.30
CA LYS A 116 12.69 -22.02 0.12
C LYS A 116 12.13 -20.60 0.25
N ILE A 117 10.86 -20.47 0.66
CA ILE A 117 10.21 -19.17 0.85
C ILE A 117 10.87 -18.37 1.99
N ALA A 118 11.14 -19.01 3.12
CA ALA A 118 11.80 -18.40 4.28
C ALA A 118 13.24 -17.95 3.96
N GLY A 119 13.94 -18.68 3.09
CA GLY A 119 15.28 -18.34 2.59
C GLY A 119 15.31 -17.03 1.80
N GLY A 120 14.21 -16.64 1.15
CA GLY A 120 14.06 -15.31 0.54
C GLY A 120 14.69 -15.13 -0.84
N ALA A 121 15.31 -16.17 -1.40
CA ALA A 121 15.91 -16.10 -2.73
C ALA A 121 14.84 -15.88 -3.82
N GLU A 122 15.08 -14.93 -4.73
CA GLU A 122 14.09 -14.56 -5.75
C GLU A 122 13.88 -15.64 -6.80
N ALA A 123 14.85 -16.53 -6.99
CA ALA A 123 14.76 -17.67 -7.89
C ALA A 123 13.80 -18.76 -7.36
N ASP A 124 13.67 -18.86 -6.03
CA ASP A 124 13.04 -20.01 -5.38
C ASP A 124 11.53 -19.84 -5.21
N PHE A 125 11.02 -18.61 -5.19
CA PHE A 125 9.58 -18.36 -5.08
C PHE A 125 9.16 -17.02 -5.69
N LYS A 126 7.92 -17.01 -6.20
CA LYS A 126 7.24 -15.84 -6.73
C LYS A 126 5.99 -15.55 -5.91
N VAL A 127 5.75 -14.27 -5.66
CA VAL A 127 4.55 -13.76 -5.02
C VAL A 127 3.78 -12.94 -6.04
N ALA A 128 2.49 -13.23 -6.18
CA ALA A 128 1.57 -12.41 -6.95
C ALA A 128 0.38 -12.02 -6.07
N LYS A 129 -0.24 -10.89 -6.40
CA LYS A 129 -1.38 -10.35 -5.66
C LYS A 129 -2.50 -9.99 -6.62
N LYS A 130 -3.67 -10.61 -6.45
CA LYS A 130 -4.86 -10.33 -7.26
C LYS A 130 -6.06 -10.10 -6.34
N GLY A 131 -6.68 -8.92 -6.44
CA GLY A 131 -7.82 -8.57 -5.59
C GLY A 131 -7.52 -8.57 -4.08
N GLY A 132 -6.27 -8.28 -3.69
CA GLY A 132 -5.83 -8.29 -2.29
C GLY A 132 -5.42 -9.65 -1.74
N ILE A 133 -5.61 -10.74 -2.49
CA ILE A 133 -5.22 -12.08 -2.11
C ILE A 133 -3.81 -12.38 -2.65
N TYR A 134 -2.95 -12.89 -1.78
CA TYR A 134 -1.60 -13.34 -2.11
C TYR A 134 -1.64 -14.76 -2.67
N THR A 135 -0.84 -15.01 -3.70
CA THR A 135 -0.58 -16.34 -4.24
C THR A 135 0.93 -16.56 -4.29
N VAL A 136 1.40 -17.68 -3.74
CA VAL A 136 2.82 -18.03 -3.66
C VAL A 136 3.08 -19.26 -4.51
N THR A 137 3.98 -19.12 -5.48
CA THR A 137 4.47 -20.22 -6.33
C THR A 137 5.92 -20.48 -6.00
N VAL A 138 6.25 -21.72 -5.64
CA VAL A 138 7.63 -22.14 -5.37
C VAL A 138 8.18 -22.77 -6.63
N THR A 139 9.39 -22.38 -7.02
CA THR A 139 10.12 -23.00 -8.12
C THR A 139 10.67 -24.34 -7.63
N GLN A 140 10.38 -25.42 -8.35
CA GLN A 140 10.89 -26.76 -8.00
C GLN A 140 12.40 -26.85 -8.21
#